data_AF-J0KMX1-F1
#
_entry.id   AF-J0KMX1-F1
#
_cell.length_a   1.000
_cell.length_b   1.000
_cell.length_c   1.000
_cell.angle_alpha   90.00
_cell.angle_beta   90.00
_cell.angle_gamma   90.00
#
_symmetry.space_group_name_H-M   'P 1'
#
loop_
_entity.id
_entity.type
_entity.pdbx_description
1 polymer ?
#
loop_
_entity_poly.entity_id
_entity_poly.type
_entity_poly.pdbx_seq_one_letter_code
_entity_poly.pdbx_strand_id
1 'polypeptide(L)'
;MFDNNDFKGYRNLLGFNPQNAFKEFLGAKDIQPCVDFNDLNTLKKRLIEIFSAINSIYCFKYNGYELECFFKNSIERVFSKIADTHIIYKLNNQGRRVEEVCFSWMRGFLVAEFFKDFIACLFGAQKETIKFFGGDNFESIESFKRSPKADFLLDNHLLLEVQSGFQGINDIKEHKV
;
A
#
# COMPACT_ATOMS: atom_id res chain seq x y z
N MET A 1 -33.30 11.63 -27.67
CA MET A 1 -32.42 11.84 -26.50
C MET A 1 -33.22 11.41 -25.28
N PHE A 2 -32.64 10.62 -24.39
CA PHE A 2 -33.31 10.26 -23.14
C PHE A 2 -33.50 11.51 -22.27
N ASP A 3 -34.69 11.66 -21.69
CA ASP A 3 -35.03 12.63 -20.65
C ASP A 3 -34.37 12.21 -19.32
N ASN A 4 -34.01 13.16 -18.45
CA ASN A 4 -33.65 12.88 -17.06
C ASN A 4 -34.71 12.05 -16.30
N ASN A 5 -35.99 12.16 -16.67
CA ASN A 5 -37.07 11.34 -16.15
C ASN A 5 -37.02 9.89 -16.64
N ASP A 6 -36.47 9.62 -17.83
CA ASP A 6 -36.33 8.25 -18.35
C ASP A 6 -35.38 7.44 -17.46
N PHE A 7 -34.30 8.06 -16.99
CA PHE A 7 -33.35 7.42 -16.07
C PHE A 7 -33.99 7.12 -14.69
N LYS A 8 -34.81 8.05 -14.17
CA LYS A 8 -35.55 7.84 -12.92
C LYS A 8 -36.61 6.75 -13.07
N GLY A 9 -37.34 6.74 -14.20
CA GLY A 9 -38.36 5.74 -14.52
C GLY A 9 -37.77 4.34 -14.64
N TYR A 10 -36.69 4.19 -15.41
CA TYR A 10 -35.98 2.92 -15.57
C TYR A 10 -35.50 2.36 -14.22
N ARG A 11 -34.90 3.21 -13.39
CA ARG A 11 -34.42 2.83 -12.06
C ARG A 11 -35.55 2.37 -11.15
N ASN A 12 -36.68 3.07 -11.15
CA ASN A 12 -37.85 2.71 -10.36
C ASN A 12 -38.49 1.39 -10.85
N LEU A 13 -38.54 1.14 -12.16
CA LEU A 13 -39.01 -0.13 -12.75
C LEU A 13 -38.17 -1.33 -12.31
N LEU A 14 -36.87 -1.12 -12.10
CA LEU A 14 -35.96 -2.12 -11.55
C LEU A 14 -36.04 -2.25 -10.01
N GLY A 15 -36.96 -1.53 -9.35
CA GLY A 15 -37.21 -1.63 -7.92
C GLY A 15 -36.34 -0.73 -7.04
N PHE A 16 -35.55 0.18 -7.61
CA PHE A 16 -34.68 1.07 -6.85
C PHE A 16 -35.27 2.48 -6.77
N ASN A 17 -35.52 2.98 -5.55
CA ASN A 17 -35.98 4.37 -5.31
C ASN A 17 -34.83 5.40 -5.08
N PRO A 18 -33.68 5.03 -4.51
CA PRO A 18 -32.48 5.88 -4.47
C PRO A 18 -31.56 5.62 -5.68
N GLN A 19 -30.96 6.67 -6.24
CA GLN A 19 -29.94 6.53 -7.29
C GLN A 19 -28.69 5.78 -6.82
N ASN A 20 -28.27 5.96 -5.56
CA ASN A 20 -27.08 5.30 -5.02
C ASN A 20 -27.27 3.79 -4.89
N ALA A 21 -28.40 3.33 -4.35
CA ALA A 21 -28.70 1.90 -4.26
C ALA A 21 -28.67 1.21 -5.63
N PHE A 22 -29.18 1.90 -6.66
CA PHE A 22 -29.11 1.41 -8.04
C PHE A 22 -27.67 1.31 -8.57
N LYS A 23 -26.83 2.32 -8.31
CA LYS A 23 -25.41 2.30 -8.70
C LYS A 23 -24.61 1.23 -7.94
N GLU A 24 -24.93 1.00 -6.67
CA GLU A 24 -24.32 -0.05 -5.86
C GLU A 24 -24.69 -1.42 -6.41
N PHE A 25 -25.97 -1.69 -6.65
CA PHE A 25 -26.44 -2.95 -7.23
C PHE A 25 -25.85 -3.24 -8.60
N LEU A 26 -25.93 -2.29 -9.56
CA LEU A 26 -25.35 -2.49 -10.88
C LEU A 26 -23.82 -2.64 -10.86
N GLY A 27 -23.17 -2.01 -9.88
CA GLY A 27 -21.75 -2.15 -9.64
C GLY A 27 -21.36 -3.35 -8.79
N ALA A 28 -22.33 -4.20 -8.39
CA ALA A 28 -22.15 -5.31 -7.46
C ALA A 28 -21.42 -4.92 -6.15
N LYS A 29 -21.57 -3.67 -5.71
CA LYS A 29 -20.87 -3.12 -4.52
C LYS A 29 -21.47 -3.61 -3.20
N ASP A 30 -22.68 -4.13 -3.25
CA ASP A 30 -23.36 -4.84 -2.18
C ASP A 30 -22.77 -6.24 -1.93
N ILE A 31 -22.04 -6.78 -2.91
CA ILE A 31 -21.31 -8.05 -2.77
C ILE A 31 -19.91 -7.76 -2.25
N GLN A 32 -19.66 -8.09 -0.98
CA GLN A 32 -18.32 -8.01 -0.43
C GLN A 32 -17.52 -9.27 -0.82
N PRO A 33 -16.46 -9.16 -1.65
CA PRO A 33 -15.61 -10.30 -1.92
C PRO A 33 -14.94 -10.79 -0.64
N CYS A 34 -14.89 -12.11 -0.45
CA CYS A 34 -14.06 -12.69 0.59
C CYS A 34 -12.57 -12.48 0.26
N VAL A 35 -11.76 -12.31 1.30
CA VAL A 35 -10.31 -12.24 1.18
C VAL A 35 -9.78 -13.64 0.85
N ASP A 36 -9.03 -13.75 -0.22
CA ASP A 36 -8.29 -14.95 -0.58
C ASP A 36 -6.92 -14.94 0.11
N PHE A 37 -6.84 -15.61 1.26
CA PHE A 37 -5.59 -15.74 2.00
C PHE A 37 -4.56 -16.65 1.29
N ASN A 38 -4.96 -17.50 0.35
CA ASN A 38 -4.01 -18.29 -0.43
C ASN A 38 -3.30 -17.42 -1.47
N ASP A 39 -4.05 -16.55 -2.15
CA ASP A 39 -3.48 -15.54 -3.04
C ASP A 39 -2.55 -14.58 -2.25
N LEU A 40 -3.02 -14.08 -1.10
CA LEU A 40 -2.22 -13.22 -0.24
C LEU A 40 -0.88 -13.87 0.18
N ASN A 41 -0.89 -15.16 0.50
CA ASN A 41 0.33 -15.90 0.82
C ASN A 41 1.26 -16.08 -0.40
N THR A 42 0.68 -16.23 -1.59
CA THR A 42 1.44 -16.30 -2.85
C THR A 42 2.12 -14.96 -3.15
N LEU A 43 1.39 -13.85 -2.98
CA LEU A 43 1.91 -12.49 -3.10
C LEU A 43 3.01 -12.19 -2.08
N LYS A 44 2.87 -12.65 -0.83
CA LYS A 44 3.94 -12.58 0.18
C LYS A 44 5.22 -13.29 -0.26
N LYS A 45 5.11 -14.53 -0.77
CA LYS A 45 6.27 -15.27 -1.31
C LYS A 45 6.92 -14.51 -2.47
N ARG A 46 6.12 -13.94 -3.36
CA ARG A 46 6.62 -13.12 -4.46
C ARG A 46 7.39 -11.89 -3.98
N LEU A 47 6.98 -11.23 -2.89
CA LEU A 47 7.76 -10.14 -2.29
C LEU A 47 9.13 -10.63 -1.81
N ILE A 48 9.19 -11.77 -1.13
CA ILE A 48 10.46 -12.38 -0.69
C ILE A 48 11.37 -12.62 -1.91
N GLU A 49 10.85 -13.26 -2.96
CA GLU A 49 11.60 -13.52 -4.20
C GLU A 49 12.15 -12.23 -4.83
N ILE A 50 11.32 -11.18 -4.92
CA ILE A 50 11.72 -9.87 -5.47
C ILE A 50 12.87 -9.27 -4.66
N PHE A 51 12.75 -9.20 -3.34
CA PHE A 51 13.78 -8.58 -2.50
C PHE A 51 15.04 -9.44 -2.39
N SER A 52 14.95 -10.77 -2.49
CA SER A 52 16.12 -11.64 -2.67
C SER A 52 16.85 -11.34 -3.98
N ALA A 53 16.11 -11.18 -5.09
CA ALA A 53 16.68 -10.84 -6.39
C ALA A 53 17.34 -9.45 -6.37
N ILE A 54 16.68 -8.44 -5.79
CA ILE A 54 17.25 -7.10 -5.61
C ILE A 54 18.52 -7.17 -4.76
N ASN A 55 18.48 -7.86 -3.62
CA ASN A 55 19.64 -7.99 -2.73
C ASN A 55 20.86 -8.62 -3.42
N SER A 56 20.64 -9.48 -4.42
CA SER A 56 21.74 -10.13 -5.15
C SER A 56 22.65 -9.14 -5.89
N ILE A 57 22.11 -7.98 -6.27
CA ILE A 57 22.81 -6.93 -7.05
C ILE A 57 22.93 -5.58 -6.31
N TYR A 58 22.38 -5.48 -5.11
CA TYR A 58 22.36 -4.23 -4.36
C TYR A 58 23.74 -3.89 -3.79
N CYS A 59 24.16 -2.61 -3.86
CA CYS A 59 25.47 -2.18 -3.37
C CYS A 59 25.59 -2.26 -1.83
N PHE A 60 24.49 -2.06 -1.10
CA PHE A 60 24.39 -2.27 0.35
C PHE A 60 23.77 -3.63 0.66
N LYS A 61 24.22 -4.67 -0.06
CA LYS A 61 23.70 -6.03 0.07
C LYS A 61 23.68 -6.51 1.51
N TYR A 62 22.51 -6.97 1.96
CA TYR A 62 22.35 -7.63 3.25
C TYR A 62 22.98 -9.01 3.17
N ASN A 63 23.72 -9.40 4.20
CA ASN A 63 24.18 -10.77 4.34
C ASN A 63 22.99 -11.72 4.60
N GLY A 64 23.23 -13.03 4.57
CA GLY A 64 22.15 -14.03 4.69
C GLY A 64 21.31 -13.86 5.96
N TYR A 65 21.95 -13.59 7.10
CA TYR A 65 21.28 -13.39 8.38
C TYR A 65 20.50 -12.07 8.41
N GLU A 66 21.11 -10.97 7.95
CA GLU A 66 20.45 -9.65 7.87
C GLU A 66 19.20 -9.69 6.97
N LEU A 67 19.29 -10.38 5.84
CA LEU A 67 18.19 -10.52 4.89
C LEU A 67 17.05 -11.34 5.49
N GLU A 68 17.36 -12.44 6.19
CA GLU A 68 16.37 -13.24 6.90
C GLU A 68 15.67 -12.42 8.01
N CYS A 69 16.45 -11.67 8.79
CA CYS A 69 15.91 -10.75 9.79
C CYS A 69 14.99 -9.69 9.16
N PHE A 70 15.36 -9.15 8.00
CA PHE A 70 14.53 -8.21 7.25
C PHE A 70 13.19 -8.84 6.84
N PHE A 71 13.21 -10.04 6.25
CA PHE A 71 11.97 -10.73 5.85
C PHE A 71 11.07 -11.01 7.04
N LYS A 72 11.62 -11.50 8.15
CA LYS A 72 10.84 -11.76 9.36
C LYS A 72 10.19 -10.49 9.93
N ASN A 73 10.97 -9.41 10.04
CA ASN A 73 10.53 -8.19 10.72
C ASN A 73 9.63 -7.28 9.86
N SER A 74 9.90 -7.21 8.56
CA SER A 74 9.27 -6.26 7.64
C SER A 74 8.26 -6.90 6.71
N ILE A 75 8.34 -8.22 6.44
CA ILE A 75 7.34 -8.95 5.65
C ILE A 75 6.43 -9.75 6.57
N GLU A 76 6.96 -10.79 7.21
CA GLU A 76 6.12 -11.77 7.94
C GLU A 76 5.33 -11.12 9.07
N ARG A 77 6.00 -10.35 9.94
CA ARG A 77 5.36 -9.65 11.05
C ARG A 77 4.25 -8.70 10.59
N VAL A 78 4.48 -7.98 9.49
CA VAL A 78 3.50 -7.00 8.97
C VAL A 78 2.31 -7.73 8.36
N PHE A 79 2.53 -8.77 7.55
CA PHE A 79 1.45 -9.60 7.00
C PHE A 79 0.60 -10.25 8.10
N SER A 80 1.21 -10.84 9.13
CA SER A 80 0.47 -11.43 10.24
C SER A 80 -0.40 -10.39 10.93
N LYS A 81 0.16 -9.22 11.26
CA LYS A 81 -0.63 -8.13 11.84
C LYS A 81 -1.79 -7.68 10.93
N ILE A 82 -1.59 -7.56 9.62
CA ILE A 82 -2.66 -7.20 8.67
C ILE A 82 -3.81 -8.21 8.72
N ALA A 83 -3.48 -9.51 8.76
CA ALA A 83 -4.45 -10.59 8.85
C ALA A 83 -5.17 -10.58 10.21
N ASP A 84 -4.43 -10.54 11.31
CA ASP A 84 -4.96 -10.64 12.68
C ASP A 84 -5.88 -9.47 13.03
N THR A 85 -5.54 -8.26 12.55
CA THR A 85 -6.25 -7.02 12.91
C THR A 85 -7.37 -6.67 11.94
N HIS A 86 -7.58 -7.49 10.91
CA HIS A 86 -8.59 -7.27 9.88
C HIS A 86 -8.43 -5.92 9.14
N ILE A 87 -7.24 -5.30 9.20
CA ILE A 87 -6.90 -4.08 8.43
C ILE A 87 -7.09 -4.33 6.93
N ILE A 88 -6.87 -5.57 6.46
CA ILE A 88 -6.99 -5.92 5.04
C ILE A 88 -8.33 -5.48 4.43
N TYR A 89 -9.43 -5.53 5.18
CA TYR A 89 -10.74 -5.10 4.69
C TYR A 89 -10.89 -3.58 4.57
N LYS A 90 -10.02 -2.81 5.25
CA LYS A 90 -9.97 -1.35 5.15
C LYS A 90 -9.09 -0.88 4.00
N LEU A 91 -8.27 -1.77 3.42
CA LEU A 91 -7.44 -1.48 2.27
C LEU A 91 -8.32 -1.40 1.02
N ASN A 92 -8.66 -0.19 0.59
CA ASN A 92 -9.39 0.01 -0.66
C ASN A 92 -8.65 0.99 -1.56
N ASN A 93 -8.70 0.74 -2.87
CA ASN A 93 -8.36 1.74 -3.86
C ASN A 93 -9.14 1.49 -5.14
N GLN A 94 -10.11 2.36 -5.43
CA GLN A 94 -10.84 2.42 -6.71
C GLN A 94 -11.44 1.06 -7.16
N GLY A 95 -11.91 0.24 -6.22
CA GLY A 95 -12.54 -1.05 -6.53
C GLY A 95 -11.58 -2.20 -6.81
N ARG A 96 -10.26 -2.01 -6.66
CA ARG A 96 -9.28 -3.11 -6.72
C ARG A 96 -9.50 -4.10 -5.58
N ARG A 97 -9.11 -5.35 -5.84
CA ARG A 97 -9.04 -6.43 -4.83
C ARG A 97 -8.15 -6.00 -3.66
N VAL A 98 -8.58 -6.29 -2.44
CA VAL A 98 -7.87 -5.85 -1.22
C VAL A 98 -6.49 -6.49 -1.10
N GLU A 99 -6.31 -7.69 -1.66
CA GLU A 99 -5.04 -8.41 -1.74
C GLU A 99 -4.04 -7.66 -2.63
N GLU A 100 -4.48 -7.17 -3.79
CA GLU A 100 -3.65 -6.35 -4.69
C GLU A 100 -3.26 -5.02 -4.03
N VAL A 101 -4.21 -4.39 -3.32
CA VAL A 101 -3.94 -3.16 -2.58
C VAL A 101 -2.92 -3.42 -1.48
N CYS A 102 -3.06 -4.53 -0.73
CA CYS A 102 -2.11 -4.97 0.28
C CYS A 102 -0.72 -5.21 -0.33
N PHE A 103 -0.63 -5.96 -1.42
CA PHE A 103 0.63 -6.23 -2.11
C PHE A 103 1.31 -4.95 -2.60
N SER A 104 0.55 -4.04 -3.21
CA SER A 104 1.06 -2.76 -3.70
C SER A 104 1.59 -1.88 -2.55
N TRP A 105 0.85 -1.83 -1.43
CA TRP A 105 1.27 -1.07 -0.26
C TRP A 105 2.51 -1.70 0.41
N MET A 106 2.51 -3.02 0.62
CA MET A 106 3.65 -3.77 1.15
C MET A 106 4.90 -3.55 0.31
N ARG A 107 4.78 -3.56 -1.02
CA ARG A 107 5.90 -3.27 -1.92
C ARG A 107 6.46 -1.86 -1.70
N GLY A 108 5.59 -0.85 -1.55
CA GLY A 108 5.99 0.52 -1.19
C GLY A 108 6.76 0.58 0.11
N PHE A 109 6.15 0.06 1.18
CA PHE A 109 6.74 -0.03 2.51
C PHE A 109 8.10 -0.74 2.51
N LEU A 110 8.20 -1.88 1.84
CA LEU A 110 9.45 -2.66 1.79
C LEU A 110 10.55 -1.96 1.01
N VAL A 111 10.23 -1.25 -0.09
CA VAL A 111 11.23 -0.45 -0.80
C VAL A 111 11.75 0.66 0.12
N ALA A 112 10.86 1.36 0.81
CA ALA A 112 11.25 2.40 1.75
C ALA A 112 12.17 1.84 2.86
N GLU A 113 11.82 0.70 3.46
CA GLU A 113 12.63 0.05 4.50
C GLU A 113 13.97 -0.52 4.00
N PHE A 114 13.95 -1.22 2.86
CA PHE A 114 15.11 -1.97 2.36
C PHE A 114 16.23 -1.05 1.89
N PHE A 115 15.89 0.11 1.33
CA PHE A 115 16.86 1.08 0.81
C PHE A 115 17.32 2.11 1.85
N LYS A 116 17.00 1.95 3.14
CA LYS A 116 17.41 2.91 4.18
C LYS A 116 18.93 3.14 4.25
N ASP A 117 19.75 2.11 4.06
CA ASP A 117 21.21 2.27 4.04
C ASP A 117 21.68 3.13 2.86
N PHE A 118 21.10 2.92 1.68
CA PHE A 118 21.36 3.76 0.52
C PHE A 118 20.89 5.21 0.74
N ILE A 119 19.70 5.40 1.30
CA ILE A 119 19.16 6.73 1.62
C ILE A 119 20.09 7.46 2.61
N ALA A 120 20.50 6.79 3.70
CA ALA A 120 21.42 7.33 4.68
C ALA A 120 22.73 7.77 4.02
N CYS A 121 23.31 6.92 3.18
CA CYS A 121 24.53 7.23 2.43
C CYS A 121 24.34 8.41 1.47
N LEU A 122 23.24 8.43 0.71
CA LEU A 122 22.94 9.47 -0.28
C LEU A 122 22.83 10.86 0.34
N PHE A 123 22.21 10.96 1.53
CA PHE A 123 21.98 12.23 2.22
C PHE A 123 23.04 12.56 3.28
N GLY A 124 24.03 11.68 3.49
CA GLY A 124 25.01 11.83 4.58
C GLY A 124 24.36 11.81 5.98
N ALA A 125 23.20 11.17 6.11
CA ALA A 125 22.44 11.07 7.34
C ALA A 125 22.76 9.77 8.09
N GLN A 126 22.45 9.73 9.39
CA GLN A 126 22.50 8.49 10.16
C GLN A 126 21.23 7.68 9.89
N LYS A 127 21.33 6.36 9.71
CA LYS A 127 20.17 5.50 9.42
C LYS A 127 19.08 5.63 10.48
N GLU A 128 19.49 5.80 11.74
CA GLU A 128 18.64 5.91 12.92
C GLU A 128 17.85 7.23 12.95
N THR A 129 18.29 8.26 12.22
CA THR A 129 17.57 9.54 12.12
C THR A 129 16.52 9.53 11.01
N ILE A 130 16.49 8.49 10.16
CA ILE A 130 15.46 8.28 9.14
C ILE A 130 14.20 7.72 9.80
N LYS A 131 13.25 8.60 10.12
CA LYS A 131 11.98 8.23 10.77
C LYS A 131 10.86 8.17 9.75
N PHE A 132 9.97 7.20 9.91
CA PHE A 132 8.70 7.25 9.18
C PHE A 132 7.89 8.48 9.61
N PHE A 133 7.33 9.17 8.63
CA PHE A 133 6.51 10.36 8.83
C PHE A 133 5.08 10.19 8.28
N GLY A 134 4.91 9.30 7.30
CA GLY A 134 3.63 8.86 6.77
C GLY A 134 2.74 8.22 7.84
N GLY A 135 1.42 8.40 7.70
CA GLY A 135 0.43 7.83 8.62
C GLY A 135 0.12 6.36 8.35
N ASP A 136 0.69 5.80 7.29
CA ASP A 136 0.57 4.44 6.84
C ASP A 136 1.85 3.64 7.11
N ASN A 137 2.67 4.05 8.08
CA ASN A 137 3.94 3.41 8.44
C ASN A 137 3.81 2.12 9.28
N PHE A 138 2.59 1.64 9.52
CA PHE A 138 2.25 0.39 10.23
C PHE A 138 2.88 0.24 11.64
N GLU A 139 3.30 1.34 12.25
CA GLU A 139 3.83 1.36 13.63
C GLU A 139 2.73 1.00 14.65
N SER A 140 1.52 1.52 14.45
CA SER A 140 0.32 1.20 15.21
C SER A 140 -0.86 0.96 14.27
N ILE A 141 -1.68 -0.02 14.61
CA ILE A 141 -2.90 -0.39 13.88
C ILE A 141 -3.95 0.72 13.98
N GLU A 142 -4.00 1.39 15.13
CA GLU A 142 -4.95 2.44 15.46
C GLU A 142 -4.65 3.73 14.68
N SER A 143 -3.37 4.03 14.44
CA SER A 143 -2.95 5.21 13.68
C SER A 143 -2.86 4.96 12.17
N PHE A 144 -2.86 3.70 11.72
CA PHE A 144 -2.71 3.32 10.31
C PHE A 144 -3.82 3.93 9.44
N LYS A 145 -3.43 4.90 8.62
CA LYS A 145 -4.33 5.57 7.68
C LYS A 145 -3.57 6.15 6.51
N ARG A 146 -4.26 6.30 5.39
CA ARG A 146 -3.74 7.08 4.26
C ARG A 146 -3.41 8.50 4.72
N SER A 147 -2.20 8.95 4.44
CA SER A 147 -1.69 10.27 4.80
C SER A 147 -1.19 11.01 3.57
N PRO A 148 -1.38 12.33 3.48
CA PRO A 148 -0.74 13.16 2.46
C PRO A 148 0.73 13.44 2.77
N LYS A 149 1.24 13.06 3.95
CA LYS A 149 2.63 13.30 4.37
C LYS A 149 3.62 12.47 3.56
N ALA A 150 4.87 12.93 3.49
CA ALA A 150 5.99 12.17 2.95
C ALA A 150 6.25 10.86 3.74
N ASP A 151 6.90 9.89 3.12
CA ASP A 151 7.22 8.60 3.76
C ASP A 151 8.20 8.77 4.93
N PHE A 152 9.27 9.55 4.74
CA PHE A 152 10.30 9.76 5.75
C PHE A 152 10.52 11.23 6.12
N LEU A 153 10.98 11.42 7.35
CA LEU A 153 11.59 12.65 7.85
C LEU A 153 13.03 12.33 8.28
N LEU A 154 14.00 12.95 7.62
CA LEU A 154 15.43 12.81 7.87
C LEU A 154 15.92 14.02 8.67
N ASP A 155 16.69 13.76 9.73
CA ASP A 155 17.32 14.77 10.59
C ASP A 155 16.35 15.88 11.07
N ASN A 156 15.07 15.55 11.21
CA ASN A 156 13.97 16.45 11.58
C ASN A 156 13.75 17.67 10.65
N HIS A 157 14.29 17.69 9.43
CA HIS A 157 14.14 18.84 8.53
C HIS A 157 13.96 18.50 7.04
N LEU A 158 14.34 17.29 6.61
CA LEU A 158 14.19 16.87 5.21
C LEU A 158 13.05 15.84 5.07
N LEU A 159 12.06 16.16 4.25
CA LEU A 159 10.97 15.25 3.90
C LEU A 159 11.33 14.46 2.64
N LEU A 160 11.17 13.14 2.68
CA LEU A 160 11.49 12.25 1.57
C LEU A 160 10.28 11.37 1.23
N GLU A 161 9.82 11.45 -0.02
CA GLU A 161 8.83 10.54 -0.60
C GLU A 161 9.55 9.47 -1.43
N VAL A 162 9.19 8.22 -1.21
CA VAL A 162 9.73 7.06 -1.90
C VAL A 162 8.66 6.51 -2.84
N GLN A 163 8.91 6.60 -4.15
CA GLN A 163 8.02 6.03 -5.15
C GLN A 163 8.53 4.68 -5.62
N SER A 164 7.70 3.64 -5.50
CA SER A 164 8.01 2.30 -6.00
C SER A 164 7.02 1.81 -7.05
N GLY A 165 7.54 1.55 -8.24
CA GLY A 165 6.78 1.15 -9.42
C GLY A 165 7.25 1.88 -10.66
N PHE A 166 7.06 1.26 -11.81
CA PHE A 166 7.49 1.84 -13.08
C PHE A 166 6.31 2.56 -13.74
N GLN A 167 6.30 3.89 -13.70
CA GLN A 167 5.44 4.71 -14.56
C GLN A 167 6.25 5.48 -15.62
N GLY A 168 7.59 5.37 -15.59
CA GLY A 168 8.48 6.14 -16.47
C GLY A 168 8.53 7.64 -16.19
N ILE A 169 7.75 8.11 -15.21
CA ILE A 169 7.64 9.50 -14.77
C ILE A 169 7.68 9.50 -13.25
N ASN A 170 8.53 10.35 -12.67
CA ASN A 170 8.56 10.61 -11.24
C ASN A 170 7.67 11.83 -10.97
N ASP A 171 6.45 11.60 -10.50
CA ASP A 171 5.49 12.67 -10.23
C ASP A 171 5.54 13.07 -8.76
N ILE A 172 6.12 14.23 -8.44
CA ILE A 172 5.93 14.84 -7.13
C ILE A 172 4.54 15.48 -7.11
N LYS A 173 3.64 14.97 -6.27
CA LYS A 173 2.28 15.49 -6.17
C LYS A 173 2.31 16.83 -5.43
N GLU A 174 1.56 17.82 -5.92
CA GLU A 174 1.54 19.18 -5.36
C GLU A 174 1.23 19.21 -3.85
N HIS A 175 0.31 18.38 -3.37
CA HIS A 175 -0.02 18.30 -1.94
C HIS A 175 1.06 17.68 -1.04
N LYS A 176 2.20 17.29 -1.61
CA LYS A 176 3.37 16.75 -0.91
C LYS A 176 4.50 17.78 -0.75
N VAL A 177 4.38 18.94 -1.40
CA VAL A 177 5.27 20.11 -1.31
C VAL A 177 4.74 21.05 -0.22
#